data_AF-A0A8T7HVR6-F1
#
_entry.id   AF-A0A8T7HVR6-F1
#
_cell.length_a   1.000
_cell.length_b   1.000
_cell.length_c   1.000
_cell.angle_alpha   90.00
_cell.angle_beta   90.00
_cell.angle_gamma   90.00
#
_symmetry.space_group_name_H-M   'P 1'
#
loop_
_entity.id
_entity.type
_entity.pdbx_description
1 polymer ?
#
loop_
_entity_poly.entity_id
_entity_poly.type
_entity_poly.pdbx_seq_one_letter_code
_entity_poly.pdbx_strand_id
1 'polypeptide(L)'
;MKAWWSARFHLILITLALSIMPQWLFAKQEPLDWKTHGLIALAIATLGAIGLVMRNKKLDTVTAKIMVFGVYFWLLVFAQAILYGIYYGTLR
;
A
#
# COMPACT_ATOMS: atom_id res chain seq x y z
N MET A 1 -3.30 -14.73 22.85
CA MET A 1 -2.44 -13.57 22.48
C MET A 1 -1.85 -13.61 21.05
N LYS A 2 -1.99 -14.71 20.27
CA LYS A 2 -1.33 -14.88 18.96
C LYS A 2 -2.06 -14.27 17.74
N ALA A 3 -3.37 -14.02 17.84
CA ALA A 3 -4.21 -13.58 16.72
C ALA A 3 -4.04 -12.09 16.31
N TRP A 4 -3.48 -11.26 17.19
CA TRP A 4 -3.39 -9.81 16.95
C TRP A 4 -2.30 -9.42 15.96
N TRP A 5 -1.24 -10.22 15.85
CA TRP A 5 -0.18 -10.06 14.86
C TRP A 5 -0.61 -10.53 13.47
N SER A 6 -1.41 -11.60 13.38
CA SER A 6 -1.85 -12.11 12.07
C SER A 6 -2.70 -11.06 11.35
N ALA A 7 -3.70 -10.45 11.99
CA ALA A 7 -4.60 -9.50 11.34
C ALA A 7 -3.92 -8.25 10.75
N ARG A 8 -2.83 -7.77 11.36
CA ARG A 8 -2.02 -6.65 10.85
C ARG A 8 -1.19 -7.06 9.64
N PHE A 9 -0.58 -8.24 9.72
CA PHE A 9 0.18 -8.84 8.63
C PHE A 9 -0.70 -9.12 7.40
N HIS A 10 -1.93 -9.61 7.61
CA HIS A 10 -2.88 -9.87 6.53
C HIS A 10 -3.30 -8.58 5.82
N LEU A 11 -3.42 -7.46 6.52
CA LEU A 11 -3.72 -6.17 5.88
C LEU A 11 -2.55 -5.65 5.05
N ILE A 12 -1.33 -5.75 5.57
CA ILE A 12 -0.13 -5.40 4.81
C ILE A 12 -0.04 -6.27 3.54
N LEU A 13 -0.28 -7.59 3.67
CA LEU A 13 -0.33 -8.51 2.54
C LEU A 13 -1.45 -8.18 1.54
N ILE A 14 -2.64 -7.81 2.02
CA ILE A 14 -3.77 -7.41 1.15
C ILE A 14 -3.43 -6.10 0.42
N THR A 15 -2.85 -5.11 1.08
CA THR A 15 -2.45 -3.85 0.44
C THR A 15 -1.32 -4.07 -0.57
N LEU A 16 -0.36 -4.96 -0.27
CA LEU A 16 0.68 -5.38 -1.21
C LEU A 16 0.08 -6.14 -2.41
N ALA A 17 -0.85 -7.08 -2.18
CA ALA A 17 -1.53 -7.82 -3.24
C ALA A 17 -2.35 -6.88 -4.15
N LEU A 18 -3.07 -5.92 -3.55
CA LEU A 18 -3.79 -4.87 -4.29
C LEU A 18 -2.84 -3.94 -5.06
N SER A 19 -1.58 -3.80 -4.64
CA SER A 19 -0.58 -3.02 -5.37
C SER A 19 -0.06 -3.73 -6.63
N ILE A 20 -0.13 -5.07 -6.65
CA ILE A 20 0.31 -5.90 -7.77
C ILE A 20 -0.84 -6.14 -8.77
N MET A 21 -2.10 -6.15 -8.31
CA MET A 21 -3.28 -6.38 -9.16
C MET A 21 -3.40 -5.45 -10.37
N PRO A 22 -3.18 -4.13 -10.29
CA PRO A 22 -3.30 -3.24 -11.44
C PRO A 22 -2.31 -3.63 -12.55
N GLN A 23 -1.09 -4.02 -12.19
CA GLN A 23 -0.06 -4.35 -13.17
C GLN A 23 -0.42 -5.61 -13.96
N TRP A 24 -1.03 -6.60 -13.30
CA TRP A 24 -1.51 -7.82 -13.95
C TRP A 24 -2.78 -7.62 -14.79
N LEU A 25 -3.73 -6.83 -14.30
CA LEU A 25 -4.99 -6.57 -15.00
C LEU A 25 -4.76 -5.74 -16.28
N PHE A 26 -3.82 -4.80 -16.24
CA PHE A 26 -3.50 -3.90 -17.35
C PHE A 26 -2.29 -4.37 -18.18
N ALA A 27 -1.67 -5.51 -17.88
CA ALA A 27 -0.55 -6.07 -18.68
C ALA A 27 -0.92 -6.39 -20.14
N LYS A 28 -2.22 -6.57 -20.45
CA LYS A 28 -2.72 -6.84 -21.81
C LYS A 28 -3.22 -5.60 -22.57
N GLN A 29 -3.33 -4.45 -21.91
CA GLN A 29 -3.73 -3.18 -22.52
C GLN A 29 -2.53 -2.23 -22.51
N GLU A 30 -2.54 -1.23 -23.39
CA GLU A 30 -1.43 -0.28 -23.54
C GLU A 30 -0.89 0.20 -22.17
N PRO A 31 0.43 0.40 -22.05
CA PRO A 31 1.04 0.78 -20.78
C PRO A 31 0.36 2.03 -20.23
N LEU A 32 -0.32 1.89 -19.09
CA LEU A 32 -1.00 2.99 -18.41
C LEU A 32 -0.02 4.15 -18.20
N ASP A 33 -0.45 5.37 -18.52
CA ASP A 33 0.31 6.59 -18.29
C ASP A 33 0.82 6.66 -16.84
N TRP A 34 2.02 7.20 -16.66
CA TRP A 34 2.70 7.25 -15.36
C TRP A 34 1.87 8.01 -14.31
N LYS A 35 1.07 8.99 -14.76
CA LYS A 35 0.13 9.73 -13.91
C LYS A 35 -0.95 8.82 -13.34
N THR A 36 -1.51 7.95 -14.17
CA THR A 36 -2.55 6.99 -13.78
C THR A 36 -1.99 5.94 -12.82
N HIS A 37 -0.78 5.44 -13.09
CA HIS A 37 -0.06 4.55 -12.16
C HIS A 37 0.19 5.21 -10.80
N GLY A 38 0.67 6.45 -10.79
CA GLY A 38 0.90 7.20 -9.56
C GLY A 38 -0.39 7.45 -8.76
N LEU A 39 -1.50 7.74 -9.43
CA LEU A 39 -2.79 7.98 -8.80
C LEU A 39 -3.37 6.70 -8.17
N ILE A 40 -3.24 5.56 -8.84
CA ILE A 40 -3.63 4.25 -8.30
C ILE A 40 -2.76 3.89 -7.09
N ALA A 41 -1.43 4.07 -7.19
CA ALA A 41 -0.52 3.82 -6.08
C ALA A 41 -0.88 4.68 -4.86
N LEU A 42 -1.11 5.98 -5.08
CA LEU A 42 -1.53 6.92 -4.05
C LEU A 42 -2.84 6.50 -3.37
N ALA A 43 -3.84 6.08 -4.15
CA ALA A 43 -5.13 5.63 -3.63
C ALA A 43 -4.96 4.38 -2.75
N ILE A 44 -4.18 3.38 -3.21
CA ILE A 44 -3.92 2.16 -2.46
C ILE A 44 -3.14 2.45 -1.17
N ALA A 45 -2.09 3.28 -1.24
CA ALA A 45 -1.30 3.65 -0.06
C ALA A 45 -2.14 4.42 0.97
N THR A 46 -3.01 5.33 0.51
CA THR A 46 -3.91 6.10 1.38
C THR A 46 -4.93 5.20 2.07
N LEU A 47 -5.63 4.34 1.32
CA LEU A 47 -6.62 3.42 1.88
C LEU A 47 -5.97 2.39 2.82
N GLY A 48 -4.80 1.87 2.45
CA GLY A 48 -4.01 0.95 3.28
C GLY A 48 -3.58 1.60 4.59
N ALA A 49 -3.03 2.81 4.54
CA ALA A 49 -2.61 3.56 5.72
C ALA A 49 -3.79 3.90 6.64
N ILE A 50 -4.93 4.34 6.09
CA ILE A 50 -6.16 4.58 6.87
C ILE A 50 -6.59 3.29 7.58
N GLY A 51 -6.67 2.17 6.85
CA GLY A 51 -7.07 0.87 7.43
C GLY A 51 -6.14 0.40 8.56
N LEU A 52 -4.84 0.61 8.41
CA LEU A 52 -3.84 0.27 9.44
C LEU A 52 -3.93 1.17 10.68
N VAL A 53 -4.17 2.47 10.49
CA VAL A 53 -4.35 3.43 11.59
C VAL A 53 -5.64 3.16 12.34
N MET A 54 -6.75 2.97 11.64
CA MET A 54 -8.07 2.73 12.25
C MET A 54 -8.11 1.45 13.10
N ARG A 55 -7.35 0.42 12.74
CA ARG A 55 -7.23 -0.81 13.54
C ARG A 55 -6.27 -0.70 14.71
N ASN A 56 -5.46 0.34 14.79
CA ASN A 56 -4.53 0.52 15.89
C ASN A 56 -5.22 1.16 17.10
N LYS A 57 -5.87 0.33 17.93
CA LYS A 57 -6.56 0.75 19.16
C LYS A 57 -5.66 1.37 20.25
N LYS A 58 -4.34 1.38 20.05
CA LYS A 58 -3.36 1.97 20.97
C LYS A 58 -3.07 3.45 20.68
N LEU A 59 -3.70 4.02 19.64
CA LEU A 59 -3.52 5.42 19.27
C LEU A 59 -4.68 6.24 19.84
N ASP A 60 -4.47 6.82 21.03
CA ASP A 60 -5.53 7.53 21.76
C ASP A 60 -5.68 8.99 21.30
N THR A 61 -4.62 9.61 20.78
CA THR A 61 -4.64 11.00 20.32
C THR A 61 -4.73 11.12 18.80
N VAL A 62 -5.38 12.19 18.32
CA VAL A 62 -5.45 12.52 16.88
C VAL A 62 -4.04 12.73 16.30
N THR A 63 -3.17 13.40 17.05
CA THR A 63 -1.77 13.62 16.64
C THR A 63 -1.02 12.30 16.44
N ALA A 64 -1.17 11.33 17.33
CA ALA A 64 -0.55 10.01 17.18
C ALA A 64 -1.09 9.26 15.95
N LYS A 65 -2.38 9.39 15.66
CA LYS A 65 -2.99 8.81 14.44
C LYS A 65 -2.44 9.42 13.16
N ILE A 66 -2.27 10.74 13.11
CA ILE A 66 -1.70 11.44 11.94
C ILE A 66 -0.24 11.05 11.72
N MET A 67 0.57 11.01 12.78
CA MET A 67 1.97 10.61 12.68
C MET A 67 2.13 9.18 12.16
N VAL A 68 1.35 8.25 12.72
CA VAL A 68 1.39 6.84 12.30
C VAL A 68 0.78 6.65 10.90
N PHE A 69 -0.22 7.45 10.53
CA PHE A 69 -0.72 7.49 9.16
C PHE A 69 0.40 7.85 8.18
N GLY A 70 1.15 8.92 8.45
CA GLY A 70 2.27 9.32 7.60
C GLY A 70 3.31 8.21 7.44
N VAL A 71 3.67 7.53 8.53
CA VAL A 71 4.62 6.40 8.49
C VAL A 71 4.10 5.26 7.60
N TYR A 72 2.84 4.83 7.78
CA TYR A 72 2.28 3.75 6.96
C TYR A 72 2.10 4.16 5.51
N PHE A 73 1.67 5.40 5.26
CA PHE A 73 1.51 5.94 3.91
C PHE A 73 2.83 5.90 3.15
N TRP A 74 3.90 6.48 3.71
CA TRP A 74 5.21 6.51 3.06
C TRP A 74 5.78 5.10 2.87
N LEU A 75 5.65 4.23 3.87
CA LEU A 75 6.10 2.84 3.76
C LEU A 75 5.42 2.10 2.61
N LEU A 76 4.11 2.30 2.42
CA LEU A 76 3.36 1.70 1.32
C LEU A 76 3.77 2.29 -0.04
N VAL A 77 3.92 3.61 -0.15
CA VAL A 77 4.37 4.27 -1.40
C VAL A 77 5.77 3.79 -1.81
N PHE A 78 6.71 3.72 -0.86
CA PHE A 78 8.07 3.23 -1.17
C PHE A 78 8.06 1.75 -1.54
N ALA A 79 7.27 0.92 -0.85
CA ALA A 79 7.13 -0.48 -1.23
C ALA A 79 6.59 -0.63 -2.65
N GLN A 80 5.58 0.17 -3.03
CA GLN A 80 5.04 0.19 -4.39
C GLN A 80 6.09 0.64 -5.42
N ALA A 81 6.86 1.69 -5.12
CA ALA A 81 7.91 2.18 -6.00
C ALA A 81 9.01 1.14 -6.23
N ILE A 82 9.42 0.43 -5.18
CA ILE A 82 10.41 -0.65 -5.27
C ILE A 82 9.85 -1.80 -6.11
N LEU A 83 8.63 -2.26 -5.85
CA LEU A 83 7.98 -3.32 -6.62
C LEU A 83 7.85 -2.95 -8.10
N TYR A 84 7.47 -1.70 -8.38
CA TYR A 84 7.38 -1.18 -9.74
C TYR A 84 8.74 -1.13 -10.43
N GLY A 85 9.79 -0.68 -9.72
CA GLY A 85 11.16 -0.67 -10.22
C GLY A 85 11.69 -2.06 -10.53
N ILE A 86 11.41 -3.04 -9.66
CA ILE A 86 11.75 -4.45 -9.90
C ILE A 86 10.98 -4.97 -11.11
N TYR A 87 9.67 -4.72 -11.22
CA TYR A 87 8.85 -5.16 -12.35
C TYR A 87 9.39 -4.64 -13.68
N TYR A 88 9.67 -3.34 -13.78
CA TYR A 88 10.24 -2.74 -14.99
C TYR A 88 11.68 -3.14 -15.27
N GLY A 89 12.48 -3.43 -14.24
CA GLY A 89 13.88 -3.80 -14.41
C GLY A 89 14.12 -5.29 -14.68
N THR A 90 13.14 -6.16 -14.42
CA THR A 90 13.31 -7.63 -14.50
C THR A 90 12.27 -8.35 -15.35
N LEU A 91 11.03 -7.86 -15.42
CA LEU A 91 9.90 -8.57 -16.04
C LEU A 91 9.40 -7.94 -17.35
N ARG A 92 9.85 -6.71 -17.66
CA ARG A 92 9.57 -6.00 -18.91
C ARG A 92 10.87 -5.70 -19.64
#